data_AF-A0A4R1G9P4-F1
#
_entry.id   AF-A0A4R1G9P4-F1
#
_cell.length_a   1.000
_cell.length_b   1.000
_cell.length_c   1.000
_cell.angle_alpha   90.00
_cell.angle_beta   90.00
_cell.angle_gamma   90.00
#
_symmetry.space_group_name_H-M   'P 1'
#
loop_
_entity.id
_entity.type
_entity.pdbx_description
1 polymer ?
#
loop_
_entity_poly.entity_id
_entity_poly.type
_entity_poly.pdbx_seq_one_letter_code
_entity_poly.pdbx_strand_id
1 'polypeptide(L)'
;MVKRFASMLLFSFLLGCATTPPQPSLQSPSPESTKKVPSQELPLTYKVDVKKLNECKRHLIYVDQYITASDYDSARDELKEAEKVCSPEDPTFVYLKAVYYDVVEERDKAFQLYYKALRLFMKDGDMGGAFKAYSGMLSIKPFSPEVKKVKKYFEDDDF
;
A
#
# COMPACT_ATOMS: atom_id res chain seq x y z
N MET A 1 -29.60 -48.74 33.20
CA MET A 1 -29.73 -48.70 34.68
C MET A 1 -29.21 -47.36 35.15
N VAL A 2 -30.03 -46.64 35.92
CA VAL A 2 -29.93 -45.20 36.23
C VAL A 2 -29.36 -44.99 37.63
N LYS A 3 -28.58 -43.89 37.81
CA LYS A 3 -28.61 -42.88 38.91
C LYS A 3 -27.24 -42.18 38.92
N ARG A 4 -27.06 -40.95 38.41
CA ARG A 4 -27.51 -39.63 38.91
C ARG A 4 -27.37 -39.48 40.43
N PHE A 5 -26.33 -38.75 40.86
CA PHE A 5 -26.35 -37.90 42.04
C PHE A 5 -25.68 -36.57 41.72
N ALA A 6 -26.42 -35.51 42.04
CA ALA A 6 -26.03 -34.11 41.94
C ALA A 6 -25.15 -33.72 43.14
N SER A 7 -24.33 -32.69 42.97
CA SER A 7 -24.13 -31.73 44.05
C SER A 7 -23.72 -30.37 43.48
N MET A 8 -24.67 -29.45 43.55
CA MET A 8 -24.49 -28.00 43.46
C MET A 8 -23.70 -27.54 44.69
N LEU A 9 -22.63 -26.78 44.52
CA LEU A 9 -22.16 -25.86 45.55
C LEU A 9 -21.76 -24.53 44.89
N LEU A 10 -22.70 -23.59 44.95
CA LEU A 10 -22.43 -22.17 44.86
C LEU A 10 -21.62 -21.75 46.08
N PHE A 11 -20.47 -21.11 45.85
CA PHE A 11 -19.83 -20.24 46.84
C PHE A 11 -19.63 -18.87 46.21
N SER A 12 -20.57 -17.98 46.54
CA SER A 12 -20.38 -16.53 46.54
C SER A 12 -19.61 -16.13 47.80
N PHE A 13 -19.10 -14.88 47.82
CA PHE A 13 -18.40 -14.13 48.87
C PHE A 13 -16.86 -14.13 48.71
N LEU A 14 -16.10 -13.02 48.81
CA LEU A 14 -16.34 -11.59 49.06
C LEU A 14 -15.14 -10.80 48.52
N LEU A 15 -15.36 -9.51 48.26
CA LEU A 15 -14.32 -8.50 48.01
C LEU A 15 -13.22 -8.51 49.09
N GLY A 16 -11.96 -8.47 48.65
CA GLY A 16 -10.80 -8.17 49.48
C GLY A 16 -9.88 -7.19 48.76
N CYS A 17 -9.98 -5.91 49.12
CA CYS A 17 -9.07 -4.85 48.71
C CYS A 17 -7.66 -5.12 49.27
N ALA A 18 -6.66 -5.21 48.40
CA ALA A 18 -5.25 -5.12 48.79
C ALA A 18 -4.78 -3.68 48.55
N THR A 19 -4.62 -2.91 49.63
CA THR A 19 -4.03 -1.57 49.61
C THR A 19 -2.51 -1.66 49.58
N THR A 20 -1.89 -1.16 48.51
CA THR A 20 -0.44 -0.97 48.35
C THR A 20 0.01 0.26 49.16
N PRO A 21 1.21 0.28 49.79
CA PRO A 21 1.71 1.45 50.51
C PRO A 21 1.99 2.65 49.60
N PRO A 22 1.96 3.90 50.12
CA PRO A 22 2.10 5.09 49.32
C PRO A 22 3.54 5.25 48.79
N GLN A 23 3.69 5.28 47.48
CA GLN A 23 4.92 5.73 46.83
C GLN A 23 5.13 7.24 47.07
N PRO A 24 6.39 7.70 47.19
CA PRO A 24 6.72 9.11 47.25
C PRO A 24 6.19 9.84 46.01
N SER A 25 5.46 10.93 46.22
CA SER A 25 4.93 11.80 45.19
C SER A 25 6.07 12.43 44.38
N LEU A 26 6.45 11.79 43.28
CA LEU A 26 7.07 12.49 42.16
C LEU A 26 6.01 13.38 41.55
N GLN A 27 6.18 14.69 41.75
CA GLN A 27 5.37 15.73 41.14
C GLN A 27 5.24 15.44 39.65
N SER A 28 4.01 15.30 39.18
CA SER A 28 3.72 15.34 37.75
C SER A 28 4.16 16.70 37.22
N PRO A 29 4.95 16.77 36.14
CA PRO A 29 5.09 18.01 35.42
C PRO A 29 3.68 18.44 34.99
N SER A 30 3.32 19.68 35.35
CA SER A 30 2.14 20.36 34.83
C SER A 30 2.12 20.21 33.30
N PRO A 31 0.95 20.05 32.64
CA PRO A 31 0.92 19.95 31.18
C PRO A 31 1.44 21.26 30.61
N GLU A 32 2.70 21.23 30.20
CA GLU A 32 3.32 22.25 29.38
C GLU A 32 2.42 22.40 28.16
N SER A 33 1.91 23.61 27.98
CA SER A 33 1.02 24.00 26.89
C SER A 33 1.62 23.49 25.58
N THR A 34 1.09 22.38 25.07
CA THR A 34 1.36 21.93 23.73
C THR A 34 0.82 23.04 22.84
N LYS A 35 1.71 23.89 22.36
CA LYS A 35 1.47 24.68 21.15
C LYS A 35 0.88 23.68 20.16
N LYS A 36 -0.42 23.82 19.87
CA LYS A 36 -1.04 23.19 18.71
C LYS A 36 -0.17 23.57 17.52
N VAL A 37 0.71 22.67 17.10
CA VAL A 37 1.25 22.73 15.75
C VAL A 37 0.02 22.56 14.87
N PRO A 38 -0.36 23.57 14.06
CA PRO A 38 -1.45 23.38 13.13
C PRO A 38 -0.97 22.30 12.17
N SER A 39 -1.56 21.11 12.27
CA SER A 39 -1.50 20.14 11.19
C SER A 39 -2.35 20.70 10.06
N GLN A 40 -1.77 21.63 9.32
CA GLN A 40 -2.19 21.93 7.97
C GLN A 40 -1.27 21.10 7.10
N GLU A 41 -1.71 19.88 6.76
CA GLU A 41 -1.32 19.33 5.47
C GLU A 41 -1.75 20.39 4.45
N LEU A 42 -0.80 21.20 3.98
CA LEU A 42 -1.05 22.03 2.82
C LEU A 42 -1.52 21.07 1.73
N PRO A 43 -2.66 21.33 1.07
CA PRO A 43 -2.95 20.66 -0.18
C PRO A 43 -1.74 20.89 -1.06
N LEU A 44 -0.99 19.84 -1.38
CA LEU A 44 0.04 19.90 -2.39
C LEU A 44 -0.69 20.20 -3.69
N THR A 45 -0.80 21.49 -4.00
CA THR A 45 -1.31 21.97 -5.28
C THR A 45 -0.20 21.73 -6.28
N TYR A 46 -0.07 20.49 -6.72
CA TYR A 46 0.68 20.15 -7.91
C TYR A 46 -0.01 20.88 -9.06
N LYS A 47 0.50 22.07 -9.41
CA LYS A 47 0.12 22.77 -10.64
C LYS A 47 0.73 22.01 -11.79
N VAL A 48 0.13 20.86 -12.09
CA VAL A 48 0.37 20.15 -13.33
C VAL A 48 -0.12 21.08 -14.44
N ASP A 49 0.80 21.62 -15.22
CA ASP A 49 0.45 22.40 -16.40
C ASP A 49 -0.11 21.42 -17.44
N VAL A 50 -1.44 21.21 -17.38
CA VAL A 50 -2.17 20.25 -18.21
C VAL A 50 -1.95 20.52 -19.70
N LYS A 51 -1.60 21.76 -20.08
CA LYS A 51 -1.31 22.14 -21.47
C LYS A 51 0.04 21.63 -21.97
N LYS A 52 0.94 21.21 -21.08
CA LYS A 52 2.24 20.60 -21.42
C LYS A 52 2.20 19.07 -21.41
N LEU A 53 1.11 18.47 -20.93
CA LEU A 53 0.97 17.02 -20.94
C LEU A 53 0.53 16.54 -22.31
N ASN A 54 1.30 15.60 -22.88
CA ASN A 54 0.87 14.84 -24.02
C ASN A 54 -0.36 13.97 -23.66
N GLU A 55 -1.08 13.53 -24.67
CA GLU A 55 -2.35 12.83 -24.53
C GLU A 55 -2.23 11.54 -23.69
N CYS A 56 -1.20 10.73 -23.95
CA CYS A 56 -0.90 9.54 -23.15
C CYS A 56 -0.81 9.86 -21.65
N LYS A 57 0.01 10.85 -21.25
CA LYS A 57 0.16 11.19 -19.83
C LYS A 57 -1.13 11.68 -19.18
N ARG A 58 -2.04 12.31 -19.92
CA ARG A 58 -3.36 12.70 -19.37
C ARG A 58 -4.19 11.48 -19.00
N HIS A 59 -4.31 10.51 -19.91
CA HIS A 59 -5.03 9.26 -19.62
C HIS A 59 -4.41 8.53 -18.43
N LEU A 60 -3.08 8.42 -18.37
CA LEU A 60 -2.40 7.75 -17.25
C LEU A 60 -2.67 8.40 -15.88
N ILE A 61 -2.80 9.73 -15.82
CA ILE A 61 -3.18 10.44 -14.59
C ILE A 61 -4.60 10.04 -14.18
N TYR A 62 -5.55 9.99 -15.11
CA TYR A 62 -6.92 9.56 -14.79
C TYR A 62 -7.00 8.10 -14.39
N VAL A 63 -6.24 7.21 -15.04
CA VAL A 63 -6.14 5.80 -14.63
C VAL A 63 -5.72 5.69 -13.16
N ASP A 64 -4.63 6.37 -12.77
CA ASP A 64 -4.11 6.33 -11.39
C ASP A 64 -5.13 6.90 -10.37
N GLN A 65 -5.79 8.00 -10.73
CA GLN A 65 -6.85 8.62 -9.91
C GLN A 65 -8.04 7.68 -9.72
N TYR A 66 -8.52 7.05 -10.79
CA TYR A 66 -9.66 6.14 -10.75
C TYR A 66 -9.34 4.86 -9.98
N ILE A 67 -8.14 4.28 -10.15
CA ILE A 67 -7.68 3.15 -9.32
C ILE A 67 -7.67 3.56 -7.84
N THR A 68 -7.12 4.72 -7.50
CA THR A 68 -7.06 5.23 -6.12
C THR A 68 -8.45 5.45 -5.52
N ALA A 69 -9.41 5.91 -6.33
CA ALA A 69 -10.80 6.08 -5.93
C ALA A 69 -11.62 4.77 -5.96
N SER A 70 -10.98 3.64 -6.29
CA SER A 70 -11.62 2.33 -6.51
C SER A 70 -12.72 2.34 -7.60
N ASP A 71 -12.70 3.31 -8.51
CA ASP A 71 -13.56 3.35 -9.69
C ASP A 71 -12.90 2.58 -10.84
N TYR A 72 -12.93 1.25 -10.73
CA TYR A 72 -12.23 0.38 -11.67
C TYR A 72 -12.85 0.37 -13.07
N ASP A 73 -14.14 0.67 -13.21
CA ASP A 73 -14.79 0.77 -14.51
C ASP A 73 -14.26 1.98 -15.28
N SER A 74 -14.17 3.15 -14.65
CA SER A 74 -13.57 4.34 -15.26
C SER A 74 -12.07 4.16 -15.52
N ALA A 75 -11.33 3.53 -14.59
CA ALA A 75 -9.91 3.23 -14.79
C ALA A 75 -9.67 2.34 -16.02
N ARG A 76 -10.53 1.33 -16.22
CA ARG A 76 -10.47 0.45 -17.39
C ARG A 76 -10.71 1.21 -18.68
N ASP A 77 -11.69 2.10 -18.70
CA ASP A 77 -12.04 2.84 -19.91
C ASP A 77 -10.94 3.86 -20.27
N GLU A 78 -10.35 4.53 -19.29
CA GLU A 78 -9.15 5.37 -19.51
C GLU A 78 -7.93 4.55 -19.94
N LEU A 79 -7.75 3.32 -19.45
CA LEU A 79 -6.69 2.43 -19.95
C LEU A 79 -6.87 2.07 -21.42
N LYS A 80 -8.12 1.88 -21.90
CA LYS A 80 -8.39 1.64 -23.32
C LYS A 80 -8.08 2.86 -24.18
N GLU A 81 -8.33 4.06 -23.68
CA GLU A 81 -7.93 5.29 -24.38
C GLU A 81 -6.41 5.46 -24.38
N ALA A 82 -5.75 5.22 -23.24
CA ALA A 82 -4.29 5.21 -23.14
C ALA A 82 -3.65 4.23 -24.12
N GLU A 83 -4.21 3.03 -24.33
CA GLU A 83 -3.72 2.03 -25.29
C GLU A 83 -3.63 2.53 -26.74
N LYS A 84 -4.47 3.49 -27.12
CA LYS A 84 -4.49 4.05 -28.48
C LYS A 84 -3.36 5.04 -28.73
N VAL A 85 -2.85 5.67 -27.66
CA VAL A 85 -1.96 6.84 -27.76
C VAL A 85 -0.61 6.65 -27.06
N CYS A 86 -0.52 5.77 -26.07
CA CYS A 86 0.71 5.45 -25.37
C CYS A 86 1.55 4.45 -26.17
N SER A 87 2.87 4.55 -26.04
CA SER A 87 3.76 3.48 -26.50
C SER A 87 3.52 2.22 -25.66
N PRO A 88 3.47 1.02 -26.26
CA PRO A 88 3.41 -0.24 -25.51
C PRO A 88 4.68 -0.51 -24.68
N GLU A 89 5.74 0.26 -24.90
CA GLU A 89 7.00 0.24 -24.16
C GLU A 89 7.15 1.45 -23.21
N ASP A 90 6.11 2.28 -23.03
CA ASP A 90 6.12 3.29 -21.98
C ASP A 90 6.03 2.58 -20.60
N PRO A 91 7.04 2.73 -19.73
CA PRO A 91 7.08 1.99 -18.47
C PRO A 91 5.93 2.36 -17.52
N THR A 92 5.47 3.62 -17.55
CA THR A 92 4.38 4.09 -16.67
C THR A 92 3.04 3.51 -17.11
N PHE A 93 2.78 3.48 -18.43
CA PHE A 93 1.60 2.83 -18.98
C PHE A 93 1.57 1.34 -18.63
N VAL A 94 2.68 0.62 -18.85
CA VAL A 94 2.77 -0.81 -18.53
C VAL A 94 2.57 -1.05 -17.03
N TYR A 95 3.13 -0.20 -16.17
CA TYR A 95 2.98 -0.28 -14.72
C TYR A 95 1.53 -0.06 -14.28
N LEU A 96 0.86 1.03 -14.71
CA LEU A 96 -0.52 1.29 -14.32
C LEU A 96 -1.48 0.22 -14.83
N LYS A 97 -1.23 -0.33 -16.02
CA LYS A 97 -1.97 -1.50 -16.52
C LYS A 97 -1.75 -2.72 -15.62
N ALA A 98 -0.55 -2.93 -15.09
CA ALA A 98 -0.26 -3.98 -14.11
C ALA A 98 -1.05 -3.77 -12.81
N VAL A 99 -1.03 -2.55 -12.25
CA VAL A 99 -1.76 -2.17 -11.04
C VAL A 99 -3.26 -2.43 -11.24
N TYR A 100 -3.83 -2.00 -12.37
CA TYR A 100 -5.23 -2.27 -12.69
C TYR A 100 -5.54 -3.77 -12.65
N TYR A 101 -4.75 -4.60 -13.33
CA TYR A 101 -4.98 -6.05 -13.32
C TYR A 101 -4.79 -6.68 -11.94
N ASP A 102 -3.93 -6.12 -11.09
CA ASP A 102 -3.76 -6.58 -9.71
C ASP A 102 -5.04 -6.31 -8.90
N VAL A 103 -5.59 -5.09 -8.97
CA VAL A 103 -6.79 -4.70 -8.22
C VAL A 103 -8.08 -5.37 -8.72
N VAL A 104 -8.13 -5.83 -9.98
CA VAL A 104 -9.23 -6.66 -10.50
C VAL A 104 -8.95 -8.16 -10.40
N GLU A 105 -7.97 -8.57 -9.58
CA GLU A 105 -7.64 -9.96 -9.24
C GLU A 105 -7.16 -10.83 -10.42
N GLU A 106 -6.72 -10.21 -11.52
CA GLU A 106 -6.04 -10.88 -12.63
C GLU A 106 -4.53 -11.00 -12.37
N ARG A 107 -4.19 -11.59 -11.22
CA ARG A 107 -2.84 -11.53 -10.61
C ARG A 107 -1.72 -12.10 -11.49
N ASP A 108 -2.01 -13.13 -12.30
CA ASP A 108 -1.01 -13.68 -13.22
C ASP A 108 -0.64 -12.70 -14.33
N LYS A 109 -1.62 -11.95 -14.87
CA LYS A 109 -1.37 -10.91 -15.86
C LYS A 109 -0.65 -9.72 -15.23
N ALA A 110 -1.10 -9.31 -14.05
CA ALA A 110 -0.46 -8.24 -13.28
C ALA A 110 1.03 -8.53 -13.05
N PHE A 111 1.36 -9.76 -12.62
CA PHE A 111 2.73 -10.18 -12.40
C PHE A 111 3.62 -10.04 -13.65
N GLN A 112 3.14 -10.50 -14.81
CA GLN A 112 3.88 -10.39 -16.06
C GLN A 112 4.10 -8.93 -16.48
N LEU A 113 3.09 -8.08 -16.28
CA LEU A 113 3.18 -6.65 -16.58
C LEU A 113 4.10 -5.91 -15.61
N TYR A 114 4.05 -6.20 -14.31
CA TYR A 114 5.01 -5.64 -13.36
C TYR A 114 6.44 -6.03 -13.73
N TYR A 115 6.70 -7.28 -14.11
CA TYR A 115 8.03 -7.69 -14.56
C TYR A 115 8.46 -7.01 -15.86
N LYS A 116 7.53 -6.73 -16.79
CA LYS A 116 7.81 -5.90 -17.97
C LYS A 116 8.14 -4.47 -17.57
N ALA A 117 7.31 -3.83 -16.75
CA ALA A 117 7.49 -2.44 -16.29
C ALA A 117 8.83 -2.27 -15.56
N LEU A 118 9.18 -3.19 -14.66
CA LEU A 118 10.46 -3.20 -13.94
C LEU A 118 11.64 -3.11 -14.92
N ARG A 119 11.66 -3.96 -15.96
CA ARG A 119 12.75 -3.97 -16.95
C ARG A 119 12.81 -2.67 -17.76
N LEU A 120 11.67 -2.08 -18.08
CA LEU A 120 11.61 -0.81 -18.80
C LEU A 120 12.11 0.35 -17.93
N PHE A 121 11.64 0.44 -16.68
CA PHE A 121 12.13 1.43 -15.72
C PHE A 121 13.64 1.31 -15.47
N MET A 122 14.15 0.09 -15.29
CA MET A 122 15.60 -0.15 -15.16
C MET A 122 16.38 0.29 -16.41
N LYS A 123 15.85 0.02 -17.61
CA LYS A 123 16.46 0.44 -18.88
C LYS A 123 16.54 1.96 -18.99
N ASP A 124 15.52 2.65 -18.49
CA ASP A 124 15.43 4.12 -18.51
C ASP A 124 16.20 4.76 -17.33
N GLY A 125 16.75 3.96 -16.42
CA GLY A 125 17.47 4.43 -15.23
C GLY A 125 16.57 4.90 -14.08
N ASP A 126 15.25 4.71 -14.18
CA ASP A 126 14.29 5.05 -13.13
C ASP A 126 14.19 3.90 -12.11
N MET A 127 15.14 3.88 -11.16
CA MET A 127 15.15 2.86 -10.11
C MET A 127 13.96 2.98 -9.15
N GLY A 128 13.36 4.16 -9.00
CA GLY A 128 12.16 4.36 -8.18
C GLY A 128 10.94 3.68 -8.79
N GLY A 129 10.71 3.87 -10.10
CA GLY A 129 9.70 3.14 -10.86
C GLY A 129 9.95 1.63 -10.86
N ALA A 130 11.22 1.22 -11.03
CA ALA A 130 11.60 -0.19 -11.00
C ALA A 130 11.28 -0.84 -9.64
N PHE A 131 11.56 -0.15 -8.53
CA PHE A 131 11.24 -0.63 -7.19
C PHE A 131 9.72 -0.77 -6.98
N LYS A 132 8.90 0.19 -7.44
CA LYS A 132 7.44 0.08 -7.36
C LYS A 132 6.91 -1.17 -8.08
N ALA A 133 7.41 -1.42 -9.29
CA ALA A 133 7.05 -2.62 -10.04
C ALA A 133 7.53 -3.90 -9.35
N TYR A 134 8.74 -3.88 -8.78
CA TYR A 134 9.28 -4.99 -8.00
C TYR A 134 8.43 -5.32 -6.76
N SER A 135 7.97 -4.30 -6.02
CA SER A 135 7.06 -4.49 -4.88
C SER A 135 5.74 -5.16 -5.31
N GLY A 136 5.19 -4.78 -6.46
CA GLY A 136 4.02 -5.46 -7.05
C GLY A 136 4.28 -6.95 -7.32
N MET A 137 5.44 -7.29 -7.87
CA MET A 137 5.83 -8.70 -8.08
C MET A 137 5.96 -9.47 -6.76
N LEU A 138 6.55 -8.87 -5.73
CA LEU A 138 6.70 -9.49 -4.40
C LEU A 138 5.35 -9.77 -3.74
N SER A 139 4.39 -8.86 -3.88
CA SER A 139 3.02 -9.03 -3.37
C SER A 139 2.29 -10.24 -3.99
N ILE A 140 2.59 -10.55 -5.25
CA ILE A 140 1.92 -11.62 -6.00
C ILE A 140 2.64 -12.97 -5.85
N LYS A 141 3.94 -13.03 -6.18
CA LYS A 141 4.74 -14.27 -6.18
C LYS A 141 6.17 -14.02 -5.66
N PRO A 142 6.36 -13.89 -4.34
CA PRO A 142 7.63 -13.48 -3.74
C PRO A 142 8.79 -14.45 -3.97
N PHE A 143 8.51 -15.72 -4.26
CA PHE A 143 9.53 -16.75 -4.47
C PHE A 143 9.72 -17.16 -5.94
N SER A 144 9.13 -16.41 -6.87
CA SER A 144 9.25 -16.67 -8.31
C SER A 144 10.70 -16.54 -8.81
N PRO A 145 11.10 -17.26 -9.87
CA PRO A 145 12.40 -17.09 -10.51
C PRO A 145 12.69 -15.65 -10.94
N GLU A 146 11.67 -14.93 -11.44
CA GLU A 146 11.78 -13.54 -11.88
C GLU A 146 12.11 -12.60 -10.70
N VAL A 147 11.42 -12.75 -9.56
CA VAL A 147 11.71 -11.97 -8.34
C VAL A 147 13.13 -12.25 -7.85
N LYS A 148 13.54 -13.52 -7.78
CA LYS A 148 14.90 -13.91 -7.36
C LYS A 148 15.98 -13.29 -8.27
N LYS A 149 15.72 -13.22 -9.58
CA LYS A 149 16.66 -12.68 -10.56
C LYS A 149 16.96 -11.19 -10.35
N VAL A 150 15.95 -10.42 -9.94
CA VAL A 150 16.07 -8.95 -9.81
C VAL A 150 16.32 -8.50 -8.37
N LYS A 151 16.19 -9.40 -7.38
CA LYS A 151 16.37 -9.12 -5.96
C LYS A 151 17.64 -8.32 -5.64
N LYS A 152 18.77 -8.71 -6.23
CA LYS A 152 20.09 -8.09 -6.06
C LYS A 152 20.18 -6.59 -6.38
N TYR A 153 19.19 -6.01 -7.07
CA TYR A 153 19.17 -4.57 -7.37
C TYR A 153 18.45 -3.75 -6.29
N PHE A 154 17.81 -4.40 -5.33
CA PHE A 154 16.95 -3.79 -4.30
C PHE A 154 17.25 -4.30 -2.89
N GLU A 155 18.28 -5.12 -2.74
CA GLU A 155 18.83 -5.47 -1.43
C GLU A 155 19.80 -4.35 -1.03
N ASP A 156 19.56 -3.74 0.12
CA ASP A 156 20.59 -2.94 0.79
C ASP A 156 21.50 -3.94 1.50
N ASP A 157 22.76 -4.03 1.08
CA ASP A 157 23.78 -4.91 1.69
C ASP A 157 24.22 -4.45 3.09
N ASP A 158 23.66 -3.34 3.61
CA ASP A 158 24.17 -2.59 4.77
C ASP A 158 23.29 -2.67 6.05
N PHE A 159 22.47 -3.71 6.23
CA PHE A 159 21.70 -3.93 7.49
C PHE A 159 21.89 -5.33 8.10
#